data_AF-A0A9D6E141-F1
#
_entry.id   AF-A0A9D6E141-F1
#
_cell.length_a   1.000
_cell.length_b   1.000
_cell.length_c   1.000
_cell.angle_alpha   90.00
_cell.angle_beta   90.00
_cell.angle_gamma   90.00
#
_symmetry.space_group_name_H-M   'P 1'
#
loop_
_entity.id
_entity.type
_entity.pdbx_description
1 polymer ?
#
loop_
_entity_poly.entity_id
_entity_poly.type
_entity_poly.pdbx_seq_one_letter_code
_entity_poly.pdbx_strand_id
1 'polypeptide(L)'
;MGEAESEIVEDSSDIADIVQTAQFRTEVRFEDKDGFIIMETTKNILFVDDKGSEAELQVEAAKEGLDTTCDYEPAEVGPPGASECLDGMIRSDKPAAARLLRGILSVFGVRALRLCRNFGTTVVLASRNRDAADLLGLEDEQGAFRRLRAFYLASQKLFFLGEEVLSATVGADFDTPVHIFAHAYDHALGGDGFASLKSPAVLNAYHACLSGKEGHYFPDGYAESSPVHYFASSVEAYFRGSLKSGPVGPRAFYFTKEDLYDYDRDMFSYLDCLFAET
;
A
#
# COMPACT_ATOMS: atom_id res chain seq x y z
N MET A 1 -67.97 4.35 -25.51
CA MET A 1 -67.31 3.26 -26.25
C MET A 1 -65.82 3.42 -25.99
N GLY A 2 -65.13 2.58 -25.24
CA GLY A 2 -65.49 1.42 -24.44
C GLY A 2 -64.32 1.20 -23.46
N GLU A 3 -64.67 0.78 -22.26
CA GLU A 3 -63.77 0.36 -21.19
C GLU A 3 -63.06 -0.94 -21.56
N ALA A 4 -61.88 -1.15 -20.96
CA ALA A 4 -61.36 -2.47 -20.63
C ALA A 4 -60.34 -2.35 -19.48
N GLU A 5 -60.85 -2.51 -18.26
CA GLU A 5 -60.24 -3.31 -17.18
C GLU A 5 -60.00 -4.74 -17.73
N SER A 6 -59.16 -5.65 -17.24
CA SER A 6 -58.41 -5.93 -16.02
C SER A 6 -57.22 -6.83 -16.48
N GLU A 7 -56.22 -7.25 -15.70
CA GLU A 7 -56.34 -8.29 -14.69
C GLU A 7 -55.00 -8.43 -13.95
N ILE A 8 -55.08 -8.47 -12.63
CA ILE A 8 -54.02 -8.84 -11.71
C ILE A 8 -54.05 -10.36 -11.61
N VAL A 9 -52.90 -11.02 -11.80
CA VAL A 9 -52.66 -12.37 -11.29
C VAL A 9 -51.45 -12.28 -10.39
N GLU A 10 -51.72 -12.27 -9.07
CA GLU A 10 -50.76 -12.73 -8.08
C GLU A 10 -50.71 -14.26 -8.17
N ASP A 11 -49.52 -14.83 -8.35
CA ASP A 11 -49.22 -16.07 -7.65
C ASP A 11 -47.77 -16.07 -7.19
N SER A 12 -47.62 -16.43 -5.92
CA SER A 12 -46.40 -16.38 -5.15
C SER A 12 -45.82 -17.80 -5.10
N SER A 13 -44.61 -18.00 -5.58
CA SER A 13 -43.61 -18.95 -5.06
C SER A 13 -42.54 -19.13 -6.11
N ASP A 14 -41.42 -18.45 -5.92
CA ASP A 14 -40.10 -19.09 -5.87
C ASP A 14 -39.04 -18.02 -5.61
N ILE A 15 -38.81 -17.83 -4.31
CA ILE A 15 -37.61 -17.21 -3.76
C ILE A 15 -36.48 -18.24 -3.95
N ALA A 16 -35.75 -18.15 -5.05
CA ALA A 16 -34.36 -18.63 -5.16
C ALA A 16 -33.71 -18.03 -6.42
N ASP A 17 -32.50 -17.51 -6.23
CA ASP A 17 -31.50 -17.22 -7.27
C ASP A 17 -31.76 -16.06 -8.25
N ILE A 18 -31.65 -14.83 -7.73
CA ILE A 18 -31.14 -13.70 -8.51
C ILE A 18 -29.79 -13.29 -7.92
N VAL A 19 -28.70 -13.89 -8.42
CA VAL A 19 -27.38 -13.25 -8.39
C VAL A 19 -27.35 -12.31 -9.59
N GLN A 20 -27.94 -11.13 -9.44
CA GLN A 20 -27.64 -10.01 -10.32
C GLN A 20 -26.33 -9.39 -9.83
N THR A 21 -25.27 -9.66 -10.58
CA THR A 21 -24.02 -8.90 -10.52
C THR A 21 -24.35 -7.46 -10.88
N ALA A 22 -24.65 -6.64 -9.88
CA ALA A 22 -24.84 -5.21 -10.06
C ALA A 22 -23.46 -4.58 -10.28
N GLN A 23 -23.07 -4.41 -11.55
CA GLN A 23 -22.07 -3.44 -11.95
C GLN A 23 -22.60 -2.04 -11.62
N PHE A 24 -22.29 -1.54 -10.44
CA PHE A 24 -22.42 -0.12 -10.15
C PHE A 24 -21.21 0.59 -10.74
N ARG A 25 -21.34 0.97 -12.01
CA ARG A 25 -20.45 1.94 -12.66
C ARG A 25 -20.94 3.33 -12.26
N THR A 26 -20.43 3.86 -11.16
CA THR A 26 -20.65 5.26 -10.79
C THR A 26 -19.66 6.11 -11.59
N GLU A 27 -20.12 6.65 -12.73
CA GLU A 27 -19.37 7.69 -13.45
C GLU A 27 -19.40 8.99 -12.63
N VAL A 28 -18.24 9.40 -12.14
CA VAL A 28 -18.02 10.76 -11.63
C VAL A 28 -16.97 11.41 -12.52
N ARG A 29 -17.37 12.44 -13.28
CA ARG A 29 -16.48 13.24 -14.11
C ARG A 29 -16.08 14.51 -13.37
N PHE A 30 -14.78 14.79 -13.34
CA PHE A 30 -14.23 16.10 -13.02
C PHE A 30 -13.24 16.55 -14.09
N GLU A 31 -13.39 17.80 -14.55
CA GLU A 31 -12.43 18.55 -15.35
C GLU A 31 -11.83 19.63 -14.43
N ASP A 32 -10.51 19.65 -14.21
CA ASP A 32 -9.64 20.83 -14.38
C ASP A 32 -8.13 20.47 -14.26
N LYS A 33 -7.28 21.40 -14.69
CA LYS A 33 -5.95 21.23 -15.31
C LYS A 33 -4.74 20.86 -14.45
N ASP A 34 -4.84 20.71 -13.14
CA ASP A 34 -3.68 20.34 -12.30
C ASP A 34 -4.21 19.43 -11.18
N GLY A 35 -4.00 18.12 -11.35
CA GLY A 35 -4.80 17.05 -10.73
C GLY A 35 -4.69 16.87 -9.20
N PHE A 36 -5.83 16.46 -8.61
CA PHE A 36 -6.03 15.98 -7.22
C PHE A 36 -7.25 15.03 -7.18
N ILE A 37 -7.32 14.05 -6.24
CA ILE A 37 -8.58 13.41 -5.72
C ILE A 37 -8.38 12.79 -4.32
N ILE A 38 -9.23 13.18 -3.34
CA ILE A 38 -9.47 12.69 -1.94
C ILE A 38 -10.55 11.61 -1.85
N MET A 39 -10.47 10.68 -0.87
CA MET A 39 -11.62 10.09 -0.14
C MET A 39 -11.07 9.31 1.18
N GLU A 40 -11.86 8.62 2.04
CA GLU A 40 -11.65 7.88 3.33
C GLU A 40 -11.47 6.30 3.39
N THR A 41 -10.46 5.72 4.12
CA THR A 41 -10.32 4.27 4.49
C THR A 41 -10.59 3.98 5.99
N THR A 42 -11.36 2.94 6.30
CA THR A 42 -11.31 2.30 7.64
C THR A 42 -9.95 1.62 7.86
N LYS A 43 -9.11 2.27 8.68
CA LYS A 43 -7.67 2.03 8.99
C LYS A 43 -6.65 2.77 8.10
N ASN A 44 -6.89 4.07 7.93
CA ASN A 44 -5.96 5.22 7.91
C ASN A 44 -4.49 4.97 7.47
N ILE A 45 -4.29 4.73 6.17
CA ILE A 45 -3.04 5.04 5.47
C ILE A 45 -3.38 6.18 4.51
N LEU A 46 -2.66 7.29 4.57
CA LEU A 46 -2.86 8.44 3.70
C LEU A 46 -1.49 8.96 3.32
N PHE A 47 -1.35 9.37 2.07
CA PHE A 47 -0.15 10.04 1.60
C PHE A 47 -0.48 11.51 1.40
N VAL A 48 0.43 12.36 1.86
CA VAL A 48 0.35 13.80 1.73
C VAL A 48 1.49 14.23 0.82
N ASP A 49 1.14 14.72 -0.36
CA ASP A 49 2.10 15.34 -1.26
C ASP A 49 2.62 16.66 -0.67
N ASP A 50 3.63 17.24 -1.32
CA ASP A 50 4.25 18.51 -0.96
C ASP A 50 3.30 19.73 -1.04
N LYS A 51 2.01 19.50 -1.39
CA LYS A 51 0.95 20.51 -1.51
C LYS A 51 -0.27 20.24 -0.63
N GLY A 52 -0.30 19.17 0.16
CA GLY A 52 -1.33 18.93 1.19
C GLY A 52 -2.68 18.42 0.68
N SER A 53 -2.76 17.59 -0.37
CA SER A 53 -4.04 17.07 -0.91
C SER A 53 -4.17 15.53 -0.87
N GLU A 54 -5.37 15.02 -0.54
CA GLU A 54 -5.67 13.63 -0.04
C GLU A 54 -6.26 12.65 -1.10
N ALA A 55 -6.52 11.31 -0.85
CA ALA A 55 -7.18 10.22 -1.70
C ALA A 55 -7.70 8.92 -0.94
N GLU A 56 -8.76 8.15 -1.36
CA GLU A 56 -9.33 6.90 -0.67
C GLU A 56 -9.38 5.56 -1.36
N LEU A 57 -9.44 4.58 -0.47
CA LEU A 57 -9.97 3.24 -0.65
C LEU A 57 -10.90 2.89 0.54
N GLN A 58 -11.73 1.85 0.45
CA GLN A 58 -12.43 1.29 1.63
C GLN A 58 -11.96 -0.14 1.90
N VAL A 59 -11.66 -0.48 3.16
CA VAL A 59 -11.35 -1.86 3.58
C VAL A 59 -12.06 -2.16 4.90
N GLU A 60 -12.88 -3.22 4.90
CA GLU A 60 -13.53 -3.72 6.12
C GLU A 60 -12.51 -4.45 7.02
N ALA A 61 -12.46 -4.05 8.29
CA ALA A 61 -11.61 -4.71 9.28
C ALA A 61 -12.25 -6.01 9.79
N ALA A 62 -11.54 -7.13 9.68
CA ALA A 62 -11.88 -8.35 10.42
C ALA A 62 -11.82 -8.08 11.93
N LYS A 63 -12.93 -8.31 12.62
CA LYS A 63 -13.07 -8.24 14.08
C LYS A 63 -12.67 -9.58 14.71
N GLU A 64 -11.37 -9.89 14.74
CA GLU A 64 -10.89 -10.93 15.67
C GLU A 64 -9.61 -10.46 16.35
N GLY A 65 -9.63 -10.48 17.68
CA GLY A 65 -8.47 -10.15 18.49
C GLY A 65 -7.39 -11.21 18.28
N LEU A 66 -6.35 -10.85 17.54
CA LEU A 66 -5.17 -11.67 17.43
C LEU A 66 -4.44 -11.68 18.77
N ASP A 67 -4.22 -12.89 19.29
CA ASP A 67 -3.33 -13.17 20.40
C ASP A 67 -1.92 -12.66 20.05
N THR A 68 -1.35 -11.82 20.91
CA THR A 68 -0.02 -11.19 20.75
C THR A 68 1.14 -12.18 20.93
N THR A 69 0.87 -13.48 20.93
CA THR A 69 1.82 -14.58 21.03
C THR A 69 2.28 -15.08 19.67
N CYS A 70 2.09 -14.31 18.59
CA CYS A 70 2.59 -14.68 17.28
C CYS A 70 4.11 -14.96 17.38
N ASP A 71 4.46 -16.24 17.32
CA ASP A 71 5.81 -16.79 17.28
C ASP A 71 6.48 -16.49 15.93
N TYR A 72 6.23 -15.30 15.36
CA TYR A 72 6.98 -14.79 14.23
C TYR A 72 8.36 -14.41 14.76
N GLU A 73 9.27 -15.38 14.70
CA GLU A 73 10.70 -15.10 14.72
C GLU A 73 11.06 -14.60 13.32
N PRO A 74 11.26 -13.28 13.09
CA PRO A 74 11.85 -12.83 11.84
C PRO A 74 13.17 -13.58 11.70
N ALA A 75 13.40 -14.22 10.55
CA ALA A 75 14.66 -14.89 10.28
C ALA A 75 15.81 -13.95 10.68
N GLU A 76 16.58 -14.31 11.72
CA GLU A 76 17.54 -13.41 12.36
C GLU A 76 18.67 -12.93 11.45
N VAL A 77 18.70 -13.40 10.20
CA VAL A 77 19.76 -13.13 9.23
C VAL A 77 19.16 -12.54 7.96
N GLY A 78 18.74 -11.28 8.04
CA GLY A 78 18.67 -10.44 6.84
C GLY A 78 20.07 -10.34 6.18
N PRO A 79 20.17 -9.93 4.91
CA PRO A 79 21.44 -9.87 4.21
C PRO A 79 22.49 -9.05 5.00
N PRO A 80 23.77 -9.46 5.01
CA PRO A 80 24.82 -8.79 5.78
C PRO A 80 24.83 -7.27 5.54
N GLY A 81 24.77 -6.48 6.61
CA GLY A 81 24.76 -5.01 6.56
C GLY A 81 23.38 -4.36 6.40
N ALA A 82 22.30 -5.13 6.21
CA ALA A 82 20.93 -4.59 6.21
C ALA A 82 20.56 -4.00 7.58
N SER A 83 20.87 -4.71 8.67
CA SER A 83 20.62 -4.20 10.04
C SER A 83 21.34 -2.90 10.29
N GLU A 84 22.62 -2.77 9.91
CA GLU A 84 23.39 -1.54 10.12
C GLU A 84 22.80 -0.33 9.38
N CYS A 85 22.21 -0.55 8.20
CA CYS A 85 21.49 0.50 7.48
C CYS A 85 20.23 0.92 8.25
N LEU A 86 19.44 -0.06 8.70
CA LEU A 86 18.19 0.17 9.42
C LEU A 86 18.40 0.76 10.82
N ASP A 87 19.49 0.40 11.50
CA ASP A 87 19.92 0.98 12.78
C ASP A 87 20.08 2.50 12.71
N GLY A 88 20.62 2.99 11.59
CA GLY A 88 20.78 4.43 11.35
C GLY A 88 19.50 5.15 10.94
N MET A 89 18.45 4.42 10.55
CA MET A 89 17.21 4.99 9.99
C MET A 89 16.03 4.93 10.98
N ILE A 90 15.89 3.83 11.72
CA ILE A 90 14.71 3.56 12.57
C ILE A 90 14.87 4.19 13.95
N ARG A 91 13.94 5.08 14.29
CA ARG A 91 13.74 5.67 15.61
C ARG A 91 12.52 5.04 16.26
N SER A 92 12.71 4.38 17.38
CA SER A 92 11.62 3.78 18.16
C SER A 92 11.99 3.66 19.64
N ASP A 93 10.98 3.77 20.51
CA ASP A 93 11.07 3.44 21.93
C ASP A 93 10.65 1.98 22.22
N LYS A 94 10.34 1.19 21.17
CA LYS A 94 9.90 -0.21 21.26
C LYS A 94 10.90 -1.16 20.58
N PRO A 95 11.88 -1.71 21.31
CA PRO A 95 12.90 -2.56 20.72
C PRO A 95 12.35 -3.80 19.99
N ALA A 96 11.29 -4.43 20.51
CA ALA A 96 10.70 -5.61 19.88
C ALA A 96 10.02 -5.27 18.54
N ALA A 97 9.20 -4.21 18.50
CA ALA A 97 8.56 -3.74 17.28
C ALA A 97 9.59 -3.24 16.25
N ALA A 98 10.65 -2.58 16.70
CA ALA A 98 11.74 -2.15 15.84
C ALA A 98 12.47 -3.35 15.21
N ARG A 99 12.69 -4.45 15.95
CA ARG A 99 13.26 -5.69 15.40
C ARG A 99 12.36 -6.31 14.34
N LEU A 100 11.05 -6.38 14.59
CA LEU A 100 10.08 -6.89 13.62
C LEU A 100 10.08 -6.05 12.33
N LEU A 101 10.01 -4.72 12.46
CA LEU A 101 10.08 -3.81 11.31
C LEU A 101 11.38 -3.99 10.51
N ARG A 102 12.51 -4.24 11.18
CA ARG A 102 13.77 -4.53 10.48
C ARG A 102 13.71 -5.82 9.68
N GLY A 103 13.13 -6.88 10.24
CA GLY A 103 12.91 -8.14 9.53
C GLY A 103 12.11 -7.91 8.25
N ILE A 104 11.01 -7.17 8.36
CA ILE A 104 10.14 -6.84 7.21
C ILE A 104 10.90 -6.00 6.18
N LEU A 105 11.53 -4.89 6.57
CA LEU A 105 12.22 -4.01 5.62
C LEU A 105 13.51 -4.61 5.04
N SER A 106 14.02 -5.70 5.60
CA SER A 106 15.23 -6.37 5.09
C SER A 106 15.04 -6.97 3.69
N VAL A 107 13.79 -7.21 3.25
CA VAL A 107 13.47 -7.72 1.90
C VAL A 107 13.97 -6.82 0.78
N PHE A 108 14.13 -5.51 1.04
CA PHE A 108 14.68 -4.55 0.08
C PHE A 108 16.17 -4.75 -0.21
N GLY A 109 16.89 -5.52 0.63
CA GLY A 109 18.32 -5.75 0.50
C GLY A 109 19.19 -4.55 0.86
N VAL A 110 20.49 -4.80 1.03
CA VAL A 110 21.43 -3.80 1.55
C VAL A 110 21.60 -2.58 0.64
N ARG A 111 21.49 -2.76 -0.68
CA ARG A 111 21.70 -1.68 -1.66
C ARG A 111 20.60 -0.62 -1.55
N ALA A 112 19.32 -1.04 -1.56
CA ALA A 112 18.19 -0.13 -1.43
C ALA A 112 18.16 0.54 -0.06
N LEU A 113 18.38 -0.23 1.01
CA LEU A 113 18.44 0.31 2.38
C LEU A 113 19.55 1.35 2.54
N ARG A 114 20.75 1.10 1.98
CA ARG A 114 21.86 2.06 2.00
C ARG A 114 21.53 3.32 1.19
N LEU A 115 20.85 3.18 0.05
CA LEU A 115 20.41 4.31 -0.75
C LEU A 115 19.47 5.21 0.06
N CYS A 116 18.41 4.65 0.66
CA CYS A 116 17.48 5.40 1.51
C CYS A 116 18.20 6.07 2.69
N ARG A 117 19.10 5.35 3.36
CA ARG A 117 19.91 5.91 4.46
C ARG A 117 20.74 7.11 4.00
N ASN A 118 21.46 6.98 2.89
CA ASN A 118 22.33 8.04 2.36
C ASN A 118 21.51 9.24 1.85
N PHE A 119 20.30 8.99 1.35
CA PHE A 119 19.35 10.03 0.96
C PHE A 119 18.81 10.83 2.14
N GLY A 120 18.94 10.31 3.36
CA GLY A 120 18.48 10.93 4.61
C GLY A 120 17.10 10.47 5.05
N THR A 121 16.60 9.34 4.52
CA THR A 121 15.31 8.79 4.94
C THR A 121 15.33 8.43 6.42
N THR A 122 14.36 8.95 7.18
CA THR A 122 14.16 8.63 8.59
C THR A 122 12.89 7.79 8.74
N VAL A 123 12.95 6.76 9.59
CA VAL A 123 11.80 5.92 9.91
C VAL A 123 11.43 6.14 11.37
N VAL A 124 10.20 6.55 11.65
CA VAL A 124 9.67 6.71 12.99
C VAL A 124 8.62 5.63 13.25
N LEU A 125 8.95 4.72 14.15
CA LEU A 125 8.03 3.70 14.64
C LEU A 125 7.48 4.14 16.00
N ALA A 126 6.25 4.63 15.97
CA ALA A 126 5.55 5.17 17.13
C ALA A 126 4.85 4.05 17.91
N SER A 127 4.85 4.19 19.24
CA SER A 127 4.01 3.38 20.13
C SER A 127 2.53 3.44 19.72
N ARG A 128 1.77 2.40 20.04
CA ARG A 128 0.34 2.31 19.68
C ARG A 128 -0.46 3.58 19.99
N ASN A 129 -1.31 3.99 19.05
CA ASN A 129 -2.24 5.13 19.15
C ASN A 129 -1.55 6.49 19.43
N ARG A 130 -0.24 6.62 19.19
CA ARG A 130 0.43 7.92 19.26
C ARG A 130 0.09 8.74 18.02
N ASP A 131 -0.23 10.00 18.26
CA ASP A 131 -0.55 10.97 17.22
C ASP A 131 0.71 11.36 16.45
N ALA A 132 0.66 11.26 15.12
CA ALA A 132 1.80 11.58 14.27
C ALA A 132 2.10 13.08 14.27
N ALA A 133 1.05 13.93 14.27
CA ALA A 133 1.21 15.38 14.27
C ALA A 133 1.92 15.83 15.55
N ASP A 134 1.49 15.33 16.71
CA ASP A 134 2.10 15.68 17.99
C ASP A 134 3.54 15.17 18.11
N LEU A 135 3.81 13.95 17.62
CA LEU A 135 5.14 13.35 17.71
C LEU A 135 6.17 14.03 16.81
N LEU A 136 5.73 14.46 15.63
CA LEU A 136 6.58 14.98 14.57
C LEU A 136 6.54 16.51 14.47
N GLY A 137 5.66 17.16 15.24
CA GLY A 137 5.46 18.61 15.18
C GLY A 137 4.90 19.06 13.82
N LEU A 138 4.03 18.25 13.21
CA LEU A 138 3.41 18.60 11.94
C LEU A 138 2.27 19.59 12.16
N GLU A 139 2.21 20.61 11.31
CA GLU A 139 1.01 21.42 11.19
C GLU A 139 -0.10 20.56 10.59
N ASP A 140 -1.21 20.45 11.32
CA ASP A 140 -2.31 19.56 10.95
C ASP A 140 -3.66 20.27 11.12
N GLU A 141 -3.83 21.35 10.34
CA GLU A 141 -5.02 22.21 10.40
C GLU A 141 -6.33 21.45 10.18
N GLN A 142 -6.28 20.33 9.45
CA GLN A 142 -7.45 19.50 9.10
C GLN A 142 -7.50 18.17 9.87
N GLY A 143 -6.55 17.90 10.77
CA GLY A 143 -6.51 16.66 11.55
C GLY A 143 -6.23 15.41 10.70
N ALA A 144 -5.61 15.56 9.54
CA ALA A 144 -5.23 14.47 8.66
C ALA A 144 -4.18 13.59 9.35
N PHE A 145 -3.04 14.16 9.75
CA PHE A 145 -1.94 13.43 10.39
C PHE A 145 -2.33 12.79 11.73
N ARG A 146 -3.31 13.34 12.45
CA ARG A 146 -3.87 12.72 13.66
C ARG A 146 -4.53 11.38 13.41
N ARG A 147 -5.10 11.20 12.23
CA ARG A 147 -5.81 9.97 11.85
C ARG A 147 -4.85 8.92 11.29
N LEU A 148 -3.76 9.33 10.65
CA LEU A 148 -2.88 8.40 9.94
C LEU A 148 -2.11 7.49 10.89
N ARG A 149 -1.96 6.24 10.47
CA ARG A 149 -1.17 5.24 11.17
C ARG A 149 0.03 4.75 10.36
N ALA A 150 0.08 5.06 9.08
CA ALA A 150 1.28 4.91 8.28
C ALA A 150 1.30 5.94 7.16
N PHE A 151 2.46 6.49 6.83
CA PHE A 151 2.65 7.37 5.67
C PHE A 151 4.12 7.58 5.36
N TYR A 152 4.39 8.03 4.13
CA TYR A 152 5.67 8.64 3.77
C TYR A 152 5.45 10.12 3.44
N LEU A 153 6.21 10.99 4.10
CA LEU A 153 6.21 12.44 3.86
C LEU A 153 7.48 12.83 3.13
N ALA A 154 7.35 13.10 1.83
CA ALA A 154 8.48 13.34 0.92
C ALA A 154 9.31 14.58 1.33
N SER A 155 8.64 15.67 1.72
CA SER A 155 9.27 16.94 2.10
C SER A 155 10.24 16.81 3.28
N GLN A 156 10.01 15.83 4.17
CA GLN A 156 10.86 15.53 5.32
C GLN A 156 11.65 14.23 5.19
N LYS A 157 11.47 13.50 4.08
CA LYS A 157 12.03 12.15 3.86
C LYS A 157 11.69 11.22 5.02
N LEU A 158 10.44 11.29 5.49
CA LEU A 158 10.01 10.68 6.72
C LEU A 158 9.01 9.56 6.45
N PHE A 159 9.37 8.35 6.84
CA PHE A 159 8.45 7.24 7.00
C PHE A 159 7.92 7.27 8.43
N PHE A 160 6.59 7.35 8.60
CA PHE A 160 5.93 7.12 9.88
C PHE A 160 5.16 5.78 9.90
N LEU A 161 5.27 5.03 11.00
CA LEU A 161 4.49 3.82 11.28
C LEU A 161 4.00 3.80 12.73
N GLY A 162 2.71 3.54 12.94
CA GLY A 162 2.17 3.15 14.24
C GLY A 162 2.36 1.65 14.47
N GLU A 163 2.70 1.27 15.71
CA GLU A 163 2.88 -0.13 16.13
C GLU A 163 1.65 -1.02 15.86
N GLU A 164 0.45 -0.45 15.84
CA GLU A 164 -0.79 -1.14 15.48
C GLU A 164 -0.82 -1.63 14.02
N VAL A 165 -0.18 -0.91 13.10
CA VAL A 165 -0.07 -1.29 11.70
C VAL A 165 0.86 -2.47 11.55
N LEU A 166 1.99 -2.43 12.25
CA LEU A 166 2.96 -3.52 12.26
C LEU A 166 2.35 -4.81 12.81
N SER A 167 1.57 -4.70 13.89
CA SER A 167 0.86 -5.82 14.50
C SER A 167 -0.20 -6.41 13.55
N ALA A 168 -0.86 -5.55 12.75
CA ALA A 168 -1.84 -5.98 11.77
C ALA A 168 -1.21 -6.57 10.51
N THR A 169 0.06 -6.24 10.21
CA THR A 169 0.77 -6.70 9.01
C THR A 169 1.14 -8.18 9.10
N VAL A 170 1.36 -8.70 10.31
CA VAL A 170 1.73 -10.10 10.50
C VAL A 170 0.55 -11.01 10.14
N GLY A 171 0.68 -11.71 9.00
CA GLY A 171 -0.38 -12.55 8.45
C GLY A 171 -1.45 -11.80 7.67
N ALA A 172 -1.29 -10.49 7.44
CA ALA A 172 -2.16 -9.75 6.53
C ALA A 172 -1.81 -10.05 5.07
N ASP A 173 -2.81 -9.84 4.22
CA ASP A 173 -2.66 -9.98 2.78
C ASP A 173 -1.99 -8.76 2.12
N PHE A 174 -1.75 -7.66 2.86
CA PHE A 174 -1.07 -6.44 2.38
C PHE A 174 0.01 -5.97 3.36
N ASP A 175 1.25 -5.87 2.88
CA ASP A 175 2.40 -5.44 3.69
C ASP A 175 2.54 -3.91 3.65
N THR A 176 1.82 -3.25 4.56
CA THR A 176 1.85 -1.78 4.67
C THR A 176 3.27 -1.24 4.88
N PRO A 177 4.10 -1.78 5.80
CA PRO A 177 5.48 -1.34 5.92
C PRO A 177 6.27 -1.39 4.62
N VAL A 178 6.16 -2.48 3.84
CA VAL A 178 6.84 -2.59 2.54
C VAL A 178 6.32 -1.55 1.56
N HIS A 179 5.01 -1.39 1.43
CA HIS A 179 4.39 -0.40 0.55
C HIS A 179 4.87 1.03 0.87
N ILE A 180 4.79 1.45 2.14
CA ILE A 180 5.22 2.79 2.57
C ILE A 180 6.73 2.97 2.37
N PHE A 181 7.54 1.94 2.61
CA PHE A 181 8.98 2.02 2.36
C PHE A 181 9.30 2.15 0.87
N ALA A 182 8.49 1.53 0.00
CA ALA A 182 8.67 1.61 -1.44
C ALA A 182 8.57 3.06 -1.94
N HIS A 183 7.70 3.89 -1.35
CA HIS A 183 7.69 5.33 -1.61
C HIS A 183 8.98 6.03 -1.20
N ALA A 184 9.51 5.70 -0.02
CA ALA A 184 10.77 6.26 0.44
C ALA A 184 11.94 5.86 -0.48
N TYR A 185 11.94 4.62 -0.97
CA TYR A 185 12.92 4.10 -1.91
C TYR A 185 12.81 4.76 -3.29
N ASP A 186 11.60 4.90 -3.82
CA ASP A 186 11.34 5.59 -5.09
C ASP A 186 11.79 7.05 -5.06
N HIS A 187 11.55 7.75 -3.95
CA HIS A 187 12.05 9.10 -3.74
C HIS A 187 13.58 9.13 -3.67
N ALA A 188 14.19 8.19 -2.93
CA ALA A 188 15.65 8.11 -2.82
C ALA A 188 16.33 7.80 -4.17
N LEU A 189 15.69 7.00 -5.03
CA LEU A 189 16.15 6.73 -6.40
C LEU A 189 16.07 7.98 -7.30
N GLY A 190 15.02 8.79 -7.14
CA GLY A 190 14.77 9.94 -8.01
C GLY A 190 15.43 11.25 -7.57
N GLY A 191 15.94 11.31 -6.34
CA GLY A 191 16.69 12.45 -5.80
C GLY A 191 15.78 13.63 -5.44
N ASP A 192 15.61 14.57 -6.38
CA ASP A 192 14.77 15.77 -6.21
C ASP A 192 13.27 15.51 -6.47
N GLY A 193 12.88 14.24 -6.55
CA GLY A 193 11.51 13.78 -6.76
C GLY A 193 11.47 12.26 -6.90
N PHE A 194 10.30 11.70 -7.20
CA PHE A 194 10.14 10.25 -7.35
C PHE A 194 10.72 9.74 -8.68
N ALA A 195 11.40 8.59 -8.67
CA ALA A 195 11.96 7.99 -9.88
C ALA A 195 10.87 7.45 -10.81
N SER A 196 9.79 6.91 -10.26
CA SER A 196 8.61 6.41 -10.99
C SER A 196 7.99 7.46 -11.93
N LEU A 197 8.02 8.74 -11.55
CA LEU A 197 7.54 9.86 -12.37
C LEU A 197 8.42 10.18 -13.58
N LYS A 198 9.64 9.64 -13.61
CA LYS A 198 10.64 9.92 -14.66
C LYS A 198 11.07 8.65 -15.40
N SER A 199 10.79 7.47 -14.84
CA SER A 199 11.19 6.17 -15.39
C SER A 199 10.31 5.79 -16.57
N PRO A 200 10.87 5.68 -17.80
CA PRO A 200 10.09 5.28 -18.96
C PRO A 200 9.48 3.88 -18.79
N ALA A 201 10.16 2.98 -18.06
CA ALA A 201 9.64 1.64 -17.79
C ALA A 201 8.37 1.69 -16.92
N VAL A 202 8.41 2.43 -15.81
CA VAL A 202 7.26 2.56 -14.90
C VAL A 202 6.12 3.31 -15.56
N LEU A 203 6.40 4.43 -16.24
CA LEU A 203 5.37 5.23 -16.91
C LEU A 203 4.67 4.46 -18.03
N ASN A 204 5.42 3.71 -18.85
CA ASN A 204 4.82 2.92 -19.93
C ASN A 204 3.91 1.81 -19.38
N ALA A 205 4.34 1.11 -18.31
CA ALA A 205 3.54 0.06 -17.69
C ALA A 205 2.29 0.65 -17.00
N TYR A 206 2.45 1.75 -16.27
CA TYR A 206 1.34 2.50 -15.66
C TYR A 206 0.29 2.93 -16.70
N HIS A 207 0.73 3.54 -17.81
CA HIS A 207 -0.19 3.95 -18.88
C HIS A 207 -0.81 2.77 -19.62
N ALA A 208 -0.11 1.65 -19.74
CA ALA A 208 -0.68 0.42 -20.29
C ALA A 208 -1.84 -0.09 -19.42
N CYS A 209 -1.68 -0.11 -18.09
CA CYS A 209 -2.75 -0.42 -17.13
C CYS A 209 -3.93 0.55 -17.27
N LEU A 210 -3.68 1.87 -17.28
CA LEU A 210 -4.75 2.89 -17.47
C LEU A 210 -5.54 2.69 -18.77
N SER A 211 -4.85 2.29 -19.85
CA SER A 211 -5.49 2.05 -21.15
C SER A 211 -6.21 0.71 -21.27
N GLY A 212 -6.14 -0.14 -20.24
CA GLY A 212 -6.67 -1.51 -20.26
C GLY A 212 -6.00 -2.39 -21.32
N LYS A 213 -4.71 -2.15 -21.60
CA LYS A 213 -3.94 -2.96 -22.55
C LYS A 213 -3.85 -4.39 -22.02
N GLU A 214 -4.08 -5.37 -22.89
CA GLU A 214 -4.03 -6.79 -22.53
C GLU A 214 -2.71 -7.14 -21.83
N GLY A 215 -2.80 -7.85 -20.70
CA GLY A 215 -1.64 -8.26 -19.90
C GLY A 215 -1.05 -7.18 -19.00
N HIS A 216 -1.76 -6.06 -18.76
CA HIS A 216 -1.38 -5.01 -17.82
C HIS A 216 -2.53 -4.68 -16.88
N TYR A 217 -2.33 -4.94 -15.58
CA TYR A 217 -3.35 -4.73 -14.54
C TYR A 217 -2.75 -4.01 -13.33
N PHE A 218 -3.54 -3.14 -12.73
CA PHE A 218 -3.19 -2.55 -11.45
C PHE A 218 -3.20 -3.59 -10.32
N PRO A 219 -2.17 -3.62 -9.46
CA PRO A 219 -2.14 -4.55 -8.32
C PRO A 219 -3.28 -4.33 -7.30
N ASP A 220 -3.75 -3.09 -7.18
CA ASP A 220 -4.84 -2.69 -6.31
C ASP A 220 -5.48 -1.40 -6.84
N GLY A 221 -6.61 -0.99 -6.26
CA GLY A 221 -7.28 0.26 -6.65
C GLY A 221 -6.50 1.53 -6.31
N TYR A 222 -5.50 1.44 -5.42
CA TYR A 222 -4.67 2.58 -5.04
C TYR A 222 -3.58 2.86 -6.09
N ALA A 223 -3.07 1.83 -6.72
CA ALA A 223 -2.06 1.89 -7.77
C ALA A 223 -2.49 2.75 -8.96
N GLU A 224 -3.80 2.82 -9.27
CA GLU A 224 -4.32 3.64 -10.37
C GLU A 224 -4.10 5.15 -10.15
N SER A 225 -3.99 5.61 -8.90
CA SER A 225 -3.98 7.03 -8.57
C SER A 225 -2.75 7.80 -9.07
N SER A 226 -1.57 7.15 -9.18
CA SER A 226 -0.37 7.77 -9.74
C SER A 226 0.72 6.74 -10.06
N PRO A 227 1.72 7.07 -10.90
CA PRO A 227 2.89 6.20 -11.12
C PRO A 227 3.66 5.88 -9.83
N VAL A 228 3.61 6.77 -8.84
CA VAL A 228 4.28 6.61 -7.53
C VAL A 228 3.58 5.53 -6.70
N HIS A 229 2.25 5.56 -6.65
CA HIS A 229 1.45 4.54 -5.95
C HIS A 229 1.49 3.21 -6.68
N TYR A 230 1.43 3.23 -8.01
CA TYR A 230 1.63 2.04 -8.82
C TYR A 230 2.98 1.37 -8.55
N PHE A 231 4.08 2.14 -8.56
CA PHE A 231 5.39 1.60 -8.21
C PHE A 231 5.39 0.97 -6.80
N ALA A 232 4.85 1.66 -5.80
CA ALA A 232 4.83 1.16 -4.43
C ALA A 232 3.99 -0.11 -4.25
N SER A 233 2.80 -0.16 -4.85
CA SER A 233 1.93 -1.35 -4.85
C SER A 233 2.57 -2.52 -5.61
N SER A 234 3.23 -2.26 -6.75
CA SER A 234 3.95 -3.32 -7.47
C SER A 234 5.15 -3.85 -6.68
N VAL A 235 5.90 -2.99 -5.96
CA VAL A 235 6.99 -3.42 -5.08
C VAL A 235 6.48 -4.26 -3.93
N GLU A 236 5.36 -3.87 -3.30
CA GLU A 236 4.73 -4.65 -2.25
C GLU A 236 4.30 -6.03 -2.77
N ALA A 237 3.62 -6.08 -3.93
CA ALA A 237 3.24 -7.31 -4.59
C ALA A 237 4.47 -8.18 -4.93
N TYR A 238 5.57 -7.57 -5.39
CA TYR A 238 6.81 -8.26 -5.74
C TYR A 238 7.48 -8.94 -4.54
N PHE A 239 7.45 -8.32 -3.35
CA PHE A 239 8.02 -8.92 -2.15
C PHE A 239 7.03 -9.81 -1.38
N ARG A 240 5.73 -9.71 -1.70
CA ARG A 240 4.67 -10.53 -1.10
C ARG A 240 5.00 -12.02 -1.26
N GLY A 241 4.96 -12.75 -0.15
CA GLY A 241 5.32 -14.18 -0.10
C GLY A 241 6.74 -14.48 0.38
N SER A 242 7.66 -13.51 0.34
CA SER A 242 9.03 -13.68 0.87
C SER A 242 9.08 -13.81 2.40
N LEU A 243 8.00 -13.42 3.10
CA LEU A 243 7.92 -13.35 4.56
C LEU A 243 7.08 -14.50 5.21
N LYS A 244 6.68 -15.54 4.47
CA LYS A 244 5.68 -16.50 5.00
C LYS A 244 6.25 -17.59 5.91
N SER A 245 5.75 -17.61 7.14
CA SER A 245 5.31 -18.83 7.82
C SER A 245 4.06 -18.54 8.66
N GLY A 246 2.90 -18.49 8.01
CA GLY A 246 1.59 -18.36 8.64
C GLY A 246 0.48 -18.89 7.74
N PRO A 247 -0.63 -19.42 8.30
CA PRO A 247 -1.73 -19.97 7.52
C PRO A 247 -2.37 -18.89 6.65
N VAL A 248 -2.51 -19.18 5.35
CA VAL A 248 -3.16 -18.31 4.38
C VAL A 248 -4.66 -18.34 4.68
N GLY A 249 -5.21 -17.23 5.16
CA GLY A 249 -6.65 -17.05 5.30
C GLY A 249 -7.38 -17.16 3.95
N PRO A 250 -8.73 -17.17 3.94
CA PRO A 250 -9.50 -17.17 2.70
C PRO A 250 -9.07 -15.97 1.85
N ARG A 251 -8.54 -16.27 0.65
CA ARG A 251 -7.91 -15.32 -0.28
C ARG A 251 -8.82 -14.12 -0.52
N ALA A 252 -8.54 -12.99 0.12
CA ALA A 252 -8.90 -11.72 -0.45
C ALA A 252 -8.02 -11.50 -1.70
N PHE A 253 -8.59 -10.91 -2.74
CA PHE A 253 -7.98 -10.73 -4.07
C PHE A 253 -6.82 -9.73 -3.99
N TYR A 254 -5.67 -10.17 -3.52
CA TYR A 254 -4.48 -9.34 -3.38
C TYR A 254 -3.38 -9.86 -4.31
N PHE A 255 -2.87 -8.98 -5.16
CA PHE A 255 -1.90 -9.27 -6.24
C PHE A 255 -0.57 -9.81 -5.71
N THR A 256 -0.20 -11.04 -6.05
CA THR A 256 1.07 -11.64 -5.64
C THR A 256 2.22 -11.31 -6.61
N LYS A 257 3.43 -11.76 -6.28
CA LYS A 257 4.58 -11.69 -7.20
C LYS A 257 4.29 -12.45 -8.49
N GLU A 258 3.64 -13.61 -8.39
CA GLU A 258 3.20 -14.41 -9.53
C GLU A 258 2.13 -13.67 -10.35
N ASP A 259 1.16 -13.04 -9.69
CA ASP A 259 0.16 -12.22 -10.40
C ASP A 259 0.83 -11.04 -11.12
N LEU A 260 1.84 -10.40 -10.50
CA LEU A 260 2.63 -9.35 -11.16
C LEU A 260 3.38 -9.89 -12.38
N TYR A 261 3.91 -11.10 -12.33
CA TYR A 261 4.54 -11.75 -13.47
C TYR A 261 3.55 -12.04 -14.61
N ASP A 262 2.36 -12.54 -14.28
CA ASP A 262 1.35 -12.98 -15.26
C ASP A 262 0.56 -11.80 -15.86
N TYR A 263 0.28 -10.77 -15.05
CA TYR A 263 -0.65 -9.69 -15.39
C TYR A 263 0.01 -8.31 -15.48
N ASP A 264 1.33 -8.19 -15.27
CA ASP A 264 2.10 -6.99 -15.59
C ASP A 264 3.60 -7.27 -15.75
N ARG A 265 3.93 -8.11 -16.74
CA ARG A 265 5.27 -8.67 -16.93
C ARG A 265 6.36 -7.61 -17.13
N ASP A 266 6.03 -6.48 -17.74
CA ASP A 266 6.99 -5.39 -17.95
C ASP A 266 7.43 -4.79 -16.60
N MET A 267 6.46 -4.54 -15.72
CA MET A 267 6.73 -4.04 -14.38
C MET A 267 7.43 -5.10 -13.51
N PHE A 268 7.02 -6.37 -13.60
CA PHE A 268 7.74 -7.47 -12.96
C PHE A 268 9.21 -7.49 -13.38
N SER A 269 9.50 -7.43 -14.68
CA SER A 269 10.88 -7.51 -15.22
C SER A 269 11.71 -6.32 -14.78
N TYR A 270 11.09 -5.14 -14.70
CA TYR A 270 11.74 -3.95 -14.16
C TYR A 270 12.12 -4.12 -12.68
N LEU A 271 11.20 -4.60 -11.85
CA LEU A 271 11.49 -4.86 -10.43
C LEU A 271 12.51 -5.97 -10.24
N ASP A 272 12.45 -7.02 -11.06
CA ASP A 272 13.44 -8.09 -11.04
C ASP A 272 14.84 -7.56 -11.36
N CYS A 273 14.97 -6.67 -12.35
CA CYS A 273 16.23 -6.00 -12.63
C CYS A 273 16.68 -5.08 -11.47
N LEU A 274 15.74 -4.36 -10.85
CA LEU A 274 16.02 -3.44 -9.76
C LEU A 274 16.49 -4.17 -8.48
N PHE A 275 16.01 -5.39 -8.25
CA PHE A 275 16.28 -6.18 -7.06
C PHE A 275 17.10 -7.47 -7.31
N ALA A 276 17.60 -7.71 -8.53
CA ALA A 276 18.38 -8.91 -8.89
C ALA A 276 19.66 -9.15 -8.05
N GLU A 277 20.14 -8.14 -7.33
CA GLU A 277 21.38 -8.19 -6.54
C GLU A 277 21.17 -7.87 -5.04
N THR A 278 19.94 -7.98 -4.53
CA THR A 278 19.64 -7.76 -3.10
C THR A 278 20.06 -8.90 -2.20
#